data_AF-A0A2P2JMM3-F1
#
_entry.id   AF-A0A2P2JMM3-F1
#
_cell.length_a   1.000
_cell.length_b   1.000
_cell.length_c   1.000
_cell.angle_alpha   90.00
_cell.angle_beta   90.00
_cell.angle_gamma   90.00
#
_symmetry.space_group_name_H-M   'P 1'
#
loop_
_entity.id
_entity.type
_entity.pdbx_description
1 polymer ?
#
loop_
_entity_poly.entity_id
_entity_poly.type
_entity_poly.pdbx_seq_one_letter_code
_entity_poly.pdbx_strand_id
1 'polypeptide(L)'
;MIDHEEKIEQERKEREARIAEEGWTVVKQHKGRKKSADAESGITVGSVAQAVVEDQTNKKKRKEVGLNFYRFQIKDAQRNEILTLQSKFEQDKKRIQQLRAARKFRPY
;
A
#
# COMPACT_ATOMS: atom_id res chain seq x y z
N MET A 1 15.06 14.90 41.87
CA MET A 1 14.87 14.36 40.50
C MET A 1 14.63 12.85 40.49
N ILE A 2 15.11 12.10 41.49
CA ILE A 2 14.90 10.65 41.64
C ILE A 2 13.42 10.33 41.93
N ASP A 3 12.75 11.14 42.77
CA ASP A 3 11.36 10.91 43.20
C ASP A 3 10.31 10.97 42.07
N HIS A 4 10.63 11.60 40.94
CA HIS A 4 9.70 11.71 39.81
C HIS A 4 9.72 10.43 38.97
N GLU A 5 10.89 9.81 38.81
CA GLU A 5 11.06 8.56 38.06
C GLU A 5 10.40 7.39 38.80
N GLU A 6 10.51 7.35 40.14
CA GLU A 6 9.88 6.32 40.98
C GLU A 6 8.34 6.36 40.90
N LYS A 7 7.74 7.55 40.88
CA LYS A 7 6.28 7.72 40.71
C LYS A 7 5.79 7.21 39.37
N ILE A 8 6.53 7.47 38.30
CA ILE A 8 6.18 7.02 36.94
C ILE A 8 6.27 5.49 36.83
N GLU A 9 7.24 4.86 37.51
CA GLU A 9 7.37 3.41 37.50
C GLU A 9 6.26 2.71 38.30
N GLN A 10 5.83 3.30 39.43
CA GLN A 10 4.69 2.82 40.21
C GLN A 10 3.38 2.87 39.41
N GLU A 11 3.08 4.00 38.77
CA GLU A 11 1.88 4.14 37.94
C GLU A 11 1.84 3.15 36.75
N ARG A 12 3.00 2.83 36.17
CA ARG A 12 3.09 1.82 35.11
C ARG A 12 2.77 0.42 35.61
N LYS A 13 3.27 0.04 36.79
CA LYS A 13 3.01 -1.26 37.41
C LYS A 13 1.55 -1.42 37.81
N GLU A 14 0.93 -0.38 38.37
CA GLU A 14 -0.50 -0.37 38.71
C GLU A 14 -1.38 -0.49 37.46
N ARG A 15 -1.03 0.21 36.39
CA ARG A 15 -1.74 0.10 35.11
C ARG A 15 -1.63 -1.31 34.52
N GLU A 16 -0.45 -1.92 34.55
CA GLU A 16 -0.26 -3.30 34.08
C GLU A 16 -1.04 -4.31 34.91
N ALA A 17 -1.11 -4.14 36.23
CA ALA A 17 -1.91 -4.98 37.13
C ALA A 17 -3.41 -4.87 36.81
N ARG A 18 -3.91 -3.64 36.63
CA ARG A 18 -5.31 -3.39 36.27
C ARG A 18 -5.69 -4.00 34.91
N ILE A 19 -4.80 -3.91 33.93
CA ILE A 19 -5.02 -4.51 32.60
C ILE A 19 -5.04 -6.05 32.70
N ALA A 20 -4.23 -6.65 33.57
CA ALA A 20 -4.22 -8.08 33.83
C ALA A 20 -5.49 -8.57 34.56
N GLU A 21 -6.02 -7.79 35.51
CA GLU A 21 -7.32 -8.05 36.16
C GLU A 21 -8.49 -7.99 35.16
N GLU A 22 -8.42 -7.09 34.18
CA GLU A 22 -9.37 -7.02 33.05
C GLU A 22 -9.16 -8.15 32.00
N GLY A 23 -8.27 -9.11 32.27
CA GLY A 23 -8.04 -10.30 31.46
C GLY A 23 -7.21 -10.06 30.19
N TRP A 24 -6.63 -8.88 30.02
CA TRP A 24 -5.74 -8.57 28.89
C TRP A 24 -4.28 -8.65 29.34
N THR A 25 -3.43 -9.34 28.57
CA THR A 25 -1.99 -9.43 28.89
C THR A 25 -1.19 -8.48 28.00
N VAL A 26 -0.36 -7.63 28.63
CA VAL A 26 0.53 -6.72 27.90
C VAL A 26 1.74 -7.49 27.37
N VAL A 27 1.86 -7.57 26.04
CA VAL A 27 3.00 -8.21 25.37
C VAL A 27 4.26 -7.35 25.54
N LYS A 28 5.11 -7.70 26.52
CA LYS A 28 6.42 -7.07 26.69
C LYS A 28 7.43 -7.67 25.70
N GLN A 29 7.99 -6.81 24.86
CA GLN A 29 9.11 -7.17 23.98
C GLN A 29 10.40 -7.28 24.82
N HIS A 30 10.85 -8.50 25.11
CA HIS A 30 12.14 -8.72 25.78
C HIS A 30 13.29 -8.41 24.81
N LYS A 31 13.87 -7.22 24.92
CA LYS A 31 15.08 -6.83 24.18
C LYS A 31 16.28 -7.59 24.74
N GLY A 32 16.87 -8.50 23.95
CA GLY A 32 18.19 -9.08 24.23
C GLY A 32 18.25 -10.54 24.69
N ARG A 33 17.13 -11.25 24.90
CA ARG A 33 17.19 -12.70 25.14
C ARG A 33 17.37 -13.44 23.81
N LYS A 34 18.56 -14.00 23.57
CA LYS A 34 18.83 -14.87 22.41
C LYS A 34 17.86 -16.05 22.48
N LYS A 35 16.91 -16.12 21.54
CA LYS A 35 16.01 -17.26 21.42
C LYS A 35 16.76 -18.38 20.70
N SER A 36 17.31 -19.32 21.47
CA SER A 36 17.61 -20.66 20.98
C SER A 36 16.28 -21.35 20.63
N ALA A 37 16.26 -22.03 19.48
CA ALA A 37 15.14 -22.82 19.01
C ALA A 37 14.69 -23.84 20.08
N ASP A 38 13.38 -24.01 20.23
CA ASP A 38 12.79 -25.10 20.99
C ASP A 38 12.80 -26.37 20.12
N ALA A 39 13.30 -27.47 20.67
CA ALA A 39 13.67 -28.68 19.93
C ALA A 39 12.48 -29.53 19.48
N GLU A 40 11.27 -29.25 19.98
CA GLU A 40 10.10 -30.11 19.74
C GLU A 40 9.16 -29.59 18.65
N SER A 41 8.98 -28.27 18.50
CA SER A 41 7.98 -27.72 17.57
C SER A 41 8.55 -27.03 16.33
N GLY A 42 9.85 -26.72 16.29
CA GLY A 42 10.53 -26.17 15.11
C GLY A 42 10.01 -24.83 14.57
N ILE A 43 9.00 -24.20 15.20
CA ILE A 43 8.39 -22.97 14.70
C ILE A 43 9.19 -21.76 15.20
N THR A 44 9.89 -21.14 14.26
CA THR A 44 10.72 -19.95 14.47
C THR A 44 9.85 -18.68 14.53
N VAL A 45 9.52 -18.22 15.74
CA VAL A 45 8.89 -16.90 15.94
C VAL A 45 9.99 -15.85 16.18
N GLY A 46 10.74 -15.54 15.13
CA GLY A 46 11.73 -14.45 15.11
C GLY A 46 11.05 -13.11 14.84
N SER A 47 11.45 -12.06 15.57
CA SER A 47 11.01 -10.69 15.31
C SER A 47 11.30 -10.32 13.85
N VAL A 48 10.25 -10.09 13.09
CA VAL A 48 10.31 -9.75 11.68
C VAL A 48 11.08 -8.43 11.53
N ALA A 49 12.14 -8.42 10.71
CA ALA A 49 12.94 -7.22 10.45
C ALA A 49 12.04 -6.08 9.95
N GLN A 50 12.34 -4.83 10.33
CA GLN A 50 11.54 -3.65 9.93
C GLN A 50 11.32 -3.61 8.41
N ALA A 51 12.34 -3.94 7.61
CA ALA A 51 12.21 -4.02 6.16
C ALA A 51 11.12 -5.01 5.69
N VAL A 52 10.98 -6.15 6.38
CA VAL A 52 9.95 -7.14 6.06
C VAL A 52 8.57 -6.67 6.53
N VAL A 53 8.49 -5.94 7.65
CA VAL A 53 7.25 -5.28 8.10
C VAL A 53 6.84 -4.19 7.11
N GLU A 54 7.77 -3.36 6.66
CA GLU A 54 7.56 -2.33 5.65
C GLU A 54 7.12 -2.94 4.31
N ASP A 55 7.75 -4.00 3.85
CA ASP A 55 7.33 -4.75 2.66
C ASP A 55 5.94 -5.36 2.82
N GLN A 56 5.62 -5.91 3.99
CA GLN A 56 4.28 -6.41 4.31
C GLN A 56 3.26 -5.27 4.30
N THR A 57 3.58 -4.10 4.84
CA THR A 57 2.70 -2.92 4.82
C THR A 57 2.54 -2.35 3.42
N ASN A 58 3.60 -2.29 2.60
CA ASN A 58 3.56 -1.85 1.21
C ASN A 58 2.76 -2.82 0.34
N LYS A 59 2.87 -4.13 0.60
CA LYS A 59 2.00 -5.15 -0.02
C LYS A 59 0.54 -5.01 0.42
N LYS A 60 0.27 -4.58 1.65
CA LYS A 60 -1.10 -4.30 2.16
C LYS A 60 -1.70 -3.01 1.59
N LYS A 61 -0.89 -1.96 1.37
CA LYS A 61 -1.32 -0.73 0.65
C LYS A 61 -1.78 -1.04 -0.79
N ARG A 62 -1.21 -2.08 -1.42
CA ARG A 62 -1.70 -2.61 -2.71
C ARG A 62 -2.99 -3.44 -2.61
N LYS A 63 -3.40 -3.84 -1.41
CA LYS A 63 -4.64 -4.60 -1.12
C LYS A 63 -5.80 -3.71 -0.68
N GLU A 64 -5.54 -2.44 -0.35
CA GLU A 64 -6.60 -1.44 -0.23
C GLU A 64 -7.27 -1.31 -1.59
N VAL A 65 -8.60 -1.31 -1.59
CA VAL A 65 -9.47 -1.35 -2.77
C VAL A 65 -8.86 -0.54 -3.91
N GLY A 66 -8.30 -1.22 -4.91
CA GLY A 66 -7.55 -0.56 -5.98
C GLY A 66 -8.43 0.45 -6.72
N LEU A 67 -7.81 1.42 -7.40
CA LEU A 67 -8.45 2.50 -8.16
C LEU A 67 -9.54 2.07 -9.16
N ASN A 68 -9.70 0.76 -9.38
CA ASN A 68 -10.64 0.12 -10.29
C ASN A 68 -11.44 -0.99 -9.57
N PHE A 69 -12.06 -0.67 -8.44
CA PHE A 69 -12.90 -1.63 -7.72
C PHE A 69 -14.04 -2.17 -8.57
N TYR A 70 -14.61 -1.30 -9.41
CA TYR A 70 -15.75 -1.66 -10.25
C TYR A 70 -15.36 -1.78 -11.72
N ARG A 71 -15.93 -2.80 -12.37
CA ARG A 71 -15.70 -3.06 -13.80
C ARG A 71 -16.18 -1.91 -14.70
N PHE A 72 -17.15 -1.10 -14.28
CA PHE A 72 -17.61 0.03 -15.07
C PHE A 72 -16.55 1.13 -15.18
N GLN A 73 -15.72 1.33 -14.15
CA GLN A 73 -14.64 2.33 -14.16
C GLN A 73 -13.65 2.06 -15.29
N ILE A 74 -13.26 0.78 -15.46
CA ILE A 74 -12.36 0.34 -16.52
C ILE A 74 -13.01 0.54 -17.90
N LYS A 75 -14.29 0.14 -18.05
CA LYS A 75 -15.01 0.27 -19.33
C LYS A 75 -15.21 1.72 -19.73
N ASP A 76 -15.53 2.60 -18.79
CA ASP A 76 -15.74 4.02 -19.07
C ASP A 76 -14.43 4.73 -19.41
N ALA A 77 -13.33 4.39 -18.72
CA ALA A 77 -12.00 4.88 -19.09
C ALA A 77 -11.61 4.47 -20.52
N GLN A 78 -11.81 3.21 -20.88
CA GLN A 78 -11.55 2.70 -22.24
C GLN A 78 -12.42 3.39 -23.30
N ARG A 79 -13.72 3.57 -23.03
CA ARG A 79 -14.61 4.30 -23.96
C ARG A 79 -14.16 5.73 -24.16
N ASN A 80 -13.84 6.43 -23.08
CA ASN A 80 -13.36 7.81 -23.14
C ASN A 80 -12.08 7.90 -23.98
N GLU A 81 -11.14 6.99 -23.80
CA GLU A 81 -9.91 6.93 -24.61
C GLU A 81 -10.24 6.73 -26.10
N ILE A 82 -11.10 5.77 -26.44
CA ILE A 82 -11.54 5.52 -27.82
C ILE A 82 -12.20 6.77 -28.43
N LEU A 83 -13.07 7.45 -27.67
CA LEU A 83 -13.71 8.69 -28.14
C LEU A 83 -12.70 9.79 -28.43
N THR A 84 -11.68 9.95 -27.57
CA THR A 84 -10.61 10.92 -27.83
C THR A 84 -9.81 10.57 -29.09
N LEU A 85 -9.54 9.29 -29.34
CA LEU A 85 -8.84 8.84 -30.54
C LEU A 85 -9.67 9.06 -31.81
N GLN A 86 -10.98 8.79 -31.76
CA GLN A 86 -11.89 9.04 -32.88
C GLN A 86 -11.96 10.53 -33.24
N SER A 87 -12.10 11.40 -32.24
CA SER A 87 -12.09 12.86 -32.44
C SER A 87 -10.80 13.34 -33.13
N LYS A 88 -9.63 12.90 -32.64
CA LYS A 88 -8.34 13.22 -33.26
C LYS A 88 -8.24 12.71 -34.69
N PHE A 89 -8.67 11.47 -34.93
CA PHE A 89 -8.67 10.87 -36.26
C PHE A 89 -9.54 11.64 -37.25
N GLU A 90 -10.72 12.11 -36.84
CA GLU A 90 -11.58 12.94 -37.69
C GLU A 90 -10.94 14.28 -38.03
N GLN A 91 -10.27 14.92 -37.06
CA GLN A 91 -9.52 16.16 -37.29
C GLN A 91 -8.40 15.95 -38.30
N ASP A 92 -7.61 14.89 -38.12
CA ASP A 92 -6.51 14.54 -39.02
C ASP A 92 -7.02 14.16 -40.42
N LYS A 93 -8.14 13.45 -40.50
CA LYS A 93 -8.78 13.13 -41.78
C LYS A 93 -9.15 14.41 -42.55
N LYS A 94 -9.74 15.40 -41.87
CA LYS A 94 -10.05 16.71 -42.48
C LYS A 94 -8.78 17.44 -42.92
N ARG A 95 -7.74 17.44 -42.09
CA ARG A 95 -6.44 18.06 -42.42
C ARG A 95 -5.77 17.41 -43.63
N ILE A 96 -5.74 16.08 -43.69
CA ILE A 96 -5.18 15.33 -44.81
C ILE A 96 -5.98 15.58 -46.09
N GLN A 97 -7.31 15.66 -46.01
CA GLN A 97 -8.15 16.01 -47.17
C GLN A 97 -7.79 17.40 -47.72
N GLN A 98 -7.63 18.40 -46.86
CA GLN A 98 -7.18 19.74 -47.27
C GLN A 98 -5.80 19.70 -47.94
N LEU A 99 -4.84 18.98 -47.35
CA LEU A 99 -3.49 18.83 -47.91
C LEU A 99 -3.51 18.09 -49.26
N ARG A 100 -4.33 17.05 -49.40
CA ARG A 100 -4.50 16.33 -50.67
C ARG A 100 -5.10 17.23 -51.74
N ALA A 101 -6.10 18.04 -51.40
CA ALA A 101 -6.70 18.99 -52.33
C ALA A 101 -5.71 20.08 -52.76
N ALA A 102 -4.88 20.58 -51.84
CA ALA A 102 -3.85 21.57 -52.14
C ALA A 102 -2.61 20.97 -52.85
N ARG A 103 -2.43 19.65 -52.78
CA ARG A 103 -1.26 18.98 -53.37
C ARG A 103 -1.34 19.00 -54.90
N LYS A 104 -0.35 19.63 -55.53
CA LYS A 104 -0.10 19.52 -56.97
C LYS A 104 0.63 18.21 -57.25
N PHE A 105 -0.12 17.11 -57.34
CA PHE A 105 0.43 15.79 -57.63
C PHE A 105 1.07 15.78 -59.02
N ARG A 106 2.35 15.41 -59.10
CA ARG A 106 3.10 15.21 -60.34
C ARG A 106 3.41 13.71 -60.48
N PRO A 107 2.68 12.99 -61.35
CA PRO A 107 2.74 11.53 -61.45
C PRO A 107 3.88 10.96 -62.30
N TYR A 108 4.65 11.82 -62.98
CA TYR A 108 5.77 11.44 -63.85
C TYR A 108 7.06 12.05 -63.33
#